data_AF-A0A2V6GPX9-F1
#
_entry.id   AF-A0A2V6GPX9-F1
#
_cell.length_a   1.000
_cell.length_b   1.000
_cell.length_c   1.000
_cell.angle_alpha   90.00
_cell.angle_beta   90.00
_cell.angle_gamma   90.00
#
_symmetry.space_group_name_H-M   'P 1'
#
loop_
_entity.id
_entity.type
_entity.pdbx_description
1 polymer ?
#
loop_
_entity_poly.entity_id
_entity_poly.type
_entity_poly.pdbx_seq_one_letter_code
_entity_poly.pdbx_strand_id
1 'polypeptide(L)'
;MIRRLIARDARLSSFRFYDLLVHVFVVILLISNLVGQKICVIPFIHFLGHVPRVSGAQLLFPITYIFGDIFTEVYGYGASRRAIWIGFFANILLTLVGVFVVWFPAAPEWTNQKAFESVFYIVPRFVVASLVAFWLGEFTNSYTLAKMKLWTNGKWLWTRTVGSTITGQFVDTTTVILIAFIGRASWSTIGSLIFWGYWFKVIYEVVATPITYWIVNNLKRAEGIDVYDRGTDFNPFAWMRDTVAL
;
A
#
# COMPACT_ATOMS: atom_id res chain seq x y z
N MET A 1 9.23 29.11 4.05
CA MET A 1 8.69 28.89 5.42
C MET A 1 7.65 27.79 5.30
N ILE A 2 7.78 26.68 6.05
CA ILE A 2 6.81 25.57 5.98
C ILE A 2 5.63 25.91 6.89
N ARG A 3 4.41 25.99 6.33
CA ARG A 3 3.17 26.23 7.06
C ARG A 3 2.68 24.92 7.68
N ARG A 4 2.43 24.93 8.99
CA ARG A 4 1.75 23.82 9.64
C ARG A 4 0.25 23.96 9.43
N LEU A 5 -0.37 22.94 8.86
CA LEU A 5 -1.82 22.91 8.59
C LEU A 5 -2.47 21.88 9.49
N ILE A 6 -3.70 22.15 9.91
CA ILE A 6 -4.58 21.12 10.48
C ILE A 6 -5.28 20.42 9.30
N ALA A 7 -5.50 19.11 9.38
CA ALA A 7 -6.12 18.33 8.30
C ALA A 7 -7.41 18.95 7.75
N ARG A 8 -8.28 19.53 8.60
CA ARG A 8 -9.51 20.23 8.19
C ARG A 8 -9.28 21.46 7.30
N ASP A 9 -8.13 22.11 7.44
CA ASP A 9 -7.78 23.34 6.71
C ASP A 9 -6.98 23.02 5.44
N ALA A 10 -6.59 21.75 5.24
CA ALA A 10 -5.80 21.27 4.12
C ALA A 10 -6.69 20.86 2.94
N ARG A 11 -6.73 21.68 1.88
CA ARG A 11 -7.40 21.29 0.62
C ARG A 11 -6.44 20.51 -0.26
N LEU A 12 -6.70 19.23 -0.48
CA LEU A 12 -5.84 18.35 -1.29
C LEU A 12 -5.60 18.89 -2.72
N SER A 13 -6.60 19.56 -3.31
CA SER A 13 -6.49 20.17 -4.65
C SER A 13 -5.52 21.36 -4.72
N SER A 14 -5.03 21.85 -3.59
CA SER A 14 -4.05 22.95 -3.54
C SER A 14 -2.61 22.46 -3.55
N PHE A 15 -2.38 21.16 -3.41
CA PHE A 15 -1.05 20.57 -3.32
C PHE A 15 -0.52 20.22 -4.71
N ARG A 16 0.69 20.68 -5.02
CA ARG A 16 1.25 20.63 -6.37
C ARG A 16 1.61 19.21 -6.81
N PHE A 17 2.08 18.37 -5.89
CA PHE A 17 2.58 17.03 -6.19
C PHE A 17 1.67 15.90 -5.72
N TYR A 18 0.66 16.19 -4.90
CA TYR A 18 -0.21 15.16 -4.33
C TYR A 18 -0.85 14.30 -5.43
N ASP A 19 -1.50 14.93 -6.41
CA ASP A 19 -2.15 14.19 -7.49
C ASP A 19 -1.13 13.38 -8.29
N LEU A 20 0.03 13.94 -8.65
CA LEU A 20 1.09 13.20 -9.35
C LEU A 20 1.52 11.95 -8.58
N LEU A 21 1.74 12.06 -7.27
CA LEU A 21 2.13 10.94 -6.42
C LEU A 21 1.01 9.88 -6.35
N VAL A 22 -0.26 10.29 -6.32
CA VAL A 22 -1.40 9.36 -6.41
C VAL A 22 -1.39 8.63 -7.74
N HIS A 23 -1.17 9.31 -8.87
CA HIS A 23 -1.10 8.63 -10.18
C HIS A 23 0.03 7.60 -10.23
N VAL A 24 1.23 7.97 -9.75
CA VAL A 24 2.38 7.05 -9.71
C VAL A 24 2.08 5.85 -8.80
N PHE A 25 1.53 6.10 -7.61
CA PHE A 25 1.11 5.05 -6.68
C PHE A 25 0.10 4.08 -7.32
N VAL A 26 -0.94 4.59 -7.95
CA VAL A 26 -1.98 3.79 -8.61
C VAL A 26 -1.37 2.93 -9.73
N VAL A 27 -0.49 3.50 -10.55
CA VAL A 27 0.19 2.76 -11.63
C VAL A 27 1.04 1.63 -11.05
N ILE A 28 1.85 1.90 -10.03
CA ILE A 28 2.68 0.88 -9.36
C ILE A 28 1.78 -0.22 -8.77
N LEU A 29 0.66 0.16 -8.15
CA LEU A 29 -0.29 -0.77 -7.55
C LEU A 29 -0.93 -1.69 -8.60
N LEU A 30 -1.35 -1.13 -9.75
CA LEU A 30 -1.91 -1.91 -10.86
C LEU A 30 -0.87 -2.87 -11.45
N ILE A 31 0.36 -2.41 -11.66
CA ILE A 31 1.47 -3.26 -12.14
C ILE A 31 1.71 -4.39 -11.14
N SER A 32 1.78 -4.07 -9.84
CA SER A 32 1.97 -5.04 -8.76
C SER A 32 0.93 -6.16 -8.78
N ASN A 33 -0.36 -5.81 -8.92
CA ASN A 33 -1.42 -6.81 -8.99
C ASN A 33 -1.34 -7.67 -10.27
N LEU A 34 -0.93 -7.09 -11.40
CA LEU A 34 -0.80 -7.84 -12.66
C LEU A 34 0.38 -8.84 -12.62
N VAL A 35 1.54 -8.41 -12.11
CA VAL A 35 2.75 -9.24 -12.04
C VAL A 35 2.77 -10.16 -10.82
N GLY A 36 1.89 -9.94 -9.85
CA GLY A 36 1.83 -10.67 -8.57
C GLY A 36 1.63 -12.18 -8.69
N GLN A 37 0.97 -12.63 -9.74
CA GLN A 37 0.79 -14.05 -10.03
C GLN A 37 2.09 -14.78 -10.39
N LYS A 38 3.11 -14.06 -10.87
CA LYS A 38 4.39 -14.65 -11.26
C LYS A 38 5.27 -14.87 -10.03
N ILE A 39 5.65 -16.12 -9.79
CA ILE A 39 6.67 -16.47 -8.81
C ILE A 39 8.04 -16.35 -9.47
N CYS A 40 8.86 -15.45 -8.94
CA CYS A 40 10.23 -15.20 -9.33
C CYS A 40 11.20 -15.91 -8.36
N VAL A 41 12.40 -16.17 -8.85
CA VAL A 41 13.51 -16.72 -8.08
C VAL A 41 14.59 -15.64 -8.03
N ILE A 42 15.24 -15.47 -6.87
CA ILE A 42 16.37 -14.54 -6.73
C ILE A 42 17.67 -15.35 -6.74
N PRO A 43 18.27 -15.63 -7.91
CA PRO A 43 19.34 -16.62 -8.05
C PRO A 43 20.62 -16.27 -7.28
N PHE A 44 20.79 -15.00 -6.92
CA PHE A 44 21.98 -14.50 -6.23
C PHE A 44 21.89 -14.56 -4.70
N ILE A 45 20.71 -14.89 -4.16
CA ILE A 45 20.50 -15.04 -2.71
C ILE A 45 20.33 -16.52 -2.42
N HIS A 46 21.18 -17.08 -1.56
CA HIS A 46 21.02 -18.43 -1.04
C HIS A 46 20.79 -18.35 0.45
N PHE A 47 19.63 -18.83 0.91
CA PHE A 47 19.29 -18.87 2.32
C PHE A 47 19.05 -20.32 2.72
N LEU A 48 19.85 -20.83 3.67
CA LEU A 48 19.77 -22.22 4.16
C LEU A 48 19.82 -23.28 3.03
N GLY A 49 20.64 -23.05 2.00
CA GLY A 49 20.78 -23.99 0.87
C GLY A 49 19.65 -23.93 -0.18
N HIS A 50 18.68 -23.02 -0.04
CA HIS A 50 17.59 -22.83 -0.99
C HIS A 50 17.60 -21.43 -1.60
N VAL A 51 17.15 -21.33 -2.85
CA VAL A 51 16.97 -20.05 -3.53
C VAL A 51 15.60 -19.47 -3.19
N PRO A 52 15.49 -18.26 -2.62
CA PRO A 52 14.23 -17.64 -2.26
C PRO A 52 13.31 -17.48 -3.47
N ARG A 53 12.03 -17.80 -3.25
CA ARG A 53 10.93 -17.57 -4.20
C ARG A 53 10.10 -16.38 -3.72
N VAL A 54 9.89 -15.40 -4.60
CA VAL A 54 9.11 -14.20 -4.31
C VAL A 54 8.09 -13.97 -5.40
N SER A 55 6.88 -13.57 -5.05
CA SER A 55 5.90 -13.06 -6.01
C SER A 55 6.39 -11.74 -6.61
N GLY A 56 6.09 -11.49 -7.88
CA GLY A 56 6.35 -10.19 -8.52
C GLY A 56 5.76 -9.00 -7.75
N ALA A 57 4.63 -9.20 -7.05
CA ALA A 57 4.01 -8.14 -6.25
C ALA A 57 4.87 -7.77 -5.04
N GLN A 58 5.52 -8.75 -4.42
CA GLN A 58 6.36 -8.52 -3.23
C GLN A 58 7.57 -7.63 -3.53
N LEU A 59 7.97 -7.49 -4.79
CA LEU A 59 9.01 -6.57 -5.21
C LEU A 59 8.54 -5.11 -5.20
N LEU A 60 7.26 -4.86 -5.42
CA LEU A 60 6.66 -3.52 -5.52
C LEU A 60 5.92 -3.10 -4.25
N PHE A 61 5.47 -4.05 -3.42
CA PHE A 61 4.78 -3.79 -2.16
C PHE A 61 5.51 -2.79 -1.25
N PRO A 62 6.83 -2.92 -1.00
CA PRO A 62 7.50 -1.96 -0.13
C PRO A 62 7.49 -0.54 -0.68
N ILE A 63 7.55 -0.39 -2.01
CA ILE A 63 7.42 0.92 -2.66
C ILE A 63 6.03 1.49 -2.39
N THR A 64 4.97 0.69 -2.52
CA THR A 64 3.59 1.16 -2.24
C THR A 64 3.40 1.60 -0.78
N TYR A 65 4.04 0.92 0.19
CA TYR A 65 4.02 1.32 1.60
C TYR A 65 4.75 2.66 1.84
N ILE A 66 5.89 2.88 1.19
CA ILE A 66 6.60 4.18 1.25
C ILE A 66 5.71 5.32 0.73
N PHE A 67 4.93 5.09 -0.32
CA PHE A 67 3.94 6.06 -0.79
C PHE A 67 2.86 6.32 0.27
N GLY A 68 2.33 5.28 0.93
CA GLY A 68 1.39 5.41 2.06
C GLY A 68 1.93 6.27 3.19
N ASP A 69 3.19 6.05 3.57
CA ASP A 69 3.91 6.84 4.56
C ASP A 69 4.06 8.30 4.10
N ILE A 70 4.46 8.54 2.85
CA ILE A 70 4.57 9.89 2.27
C ILE A 70 3.22 10.61 2.28
N PHE A 71 2.13 9.94 1.87
CA PHE A 71 0.80 10.54 1.84
C PHE A 71 0.38 10.99 3.24
N THR A 72 0.53 10.10 4.22
CA THR A 72 0.13 10.37 5.60
C THR A 72 1.03 11.43 6.25
N GLU A 73 2.33 11.39 5.99
CA GLU A 73 3.30 12.28 6.63
C GLU A 73 3.33 13.68 6.02
N VAL A 74 3.14 13.83 4.71
CA VAL A 74 3.16 15.14 4.04
C VAL A 74 1.78 15.77 3.99
N TYR A 75 0.77 14.99 3.59
CA TYR A 75 -0.56 15.47 3.23
C TYR A 75 -1.66 15.08 4.24
N GLY A 76 -1.36 14.19 5.20
CA GLY A 76 -2.26 13.77 6.28
C GLY A 76 -3.06 12.49 5.98
N TYR A 77 -3.74 11.98 7.00
CA TYR A 77 -4.51 10.73 6.93
C TYR A 77 -5.61 10.77 5.85
N GLY A 78 -6.33 11.89 5.73
CA GLY A 78 -7.37 12.04 4.72
C GLY A 78 -6.84 11.91 3.28
N ALA A 79 -5.61 12.38 3.02
CA ALA A 79 -4.93 12.27 1.74
C ALA A 79 -4.55 10.82 1.43
N SER A 80 -4.01 10.11 2.43
CA SER A 80 -3.68 8.68 2.35
C SER A 80 -4.95 7.85 2.09
N ARG A 81 -6.02 8.06 2.87
CA ARG A 81 -7.34 7.44 2.67
C ARG A 81 -7.84 7.63 1.24
N ARG A 82 -7.78 8.85 0.70
CA ARG A 82 -8.20 9.12 -0.69
C ARG A 82 -7.34 8.36 -1.70
N ALA A 83 -6.02 8.32 -1.54
CA ALA A 83 -5.12 7.58 -2.44
C ALA A 83 -5.44 6.08 -2.43
N ILE A 84 -5.67 5.51 -1.24
CA ILE A 84 -6.07 4.09 -1.05
C ILE A 84 -7.38 3.80 -1.80
N TRP A 85 -8.40 4.64 -1.63
CA TRP A 85 -9.69 4.45 -2.31
C TRP A 85 -9.58 4.59 -3.84
N ILE A 86 -8.77 5.53 -4.35
CA ILE A 86 -8.53 5.67 -5.80
C ILE A 86 -7.83 4.42 -6.34
N GLY A 87 -6.76 3.96 -5.68
CA GLY A 87 -6.06 2.74 -6.06
C GLY A 87 -6.96 1.51 -6.02
N PHE A 88 -7.85 1.44 -5.03
CA PHE A 88 -8.84 0.39 -4.94
C PHE A 88 -9.81 0.37 -6.14
N PHE A 89 -10.47 1.50 -6.45
CA PHE A 89 -11.39 1.54 -7.57
C PHE A 89 -10.71 1.30 -8.92
N ALA A 90 -9.46 1.76 -9.09
CA ALA A 90 -8.67 1.46 -10.28
C ALA A 90 -8.43 -0.05 -10.45
N ASN A 91 -8.19 -0.78 -9.36
CA ASN A 91 -8.02 -2.23 -9.41
C ASN A 91 -9.31 -2.99 -9.68
N ILE A 92 -10.45 -2.53 -9.16
CA ILE A 92 -11.76 -3.07 -9.55
C ILE A 92 -11.94 -2.90 -11.07
N LEU A 93 -11.69 -1.70 -11.59
CA LEU A 93 -11.87 -1.43 -13.01
C LEU A 93 -10.98 -2.34 -13.87
N LEU A 94 -9.69 -2.48 -13.52
CA LEU A 94 -8.77 -3.41 -14.18
C LEU A 94 -9.34 -4.84 -14.18
N THR A 95 -9.86 -5.30 -13.05
CA THR A 95 -10.40 -6.65 -12.89
C THR A 95 -11.65 -6.86 -13.74
N LEU A 96 -12.63 -5.96 -13.64
CA LEU A 96 -13.90 -6.08 -14.34
C LEU A 96 -13.70 -6.05 -15.86
N VAL A 97 -12.89 -5.09 -16.34
CA VAL A 97 -12.57 -5.00 -17.77
C VAL A 97 -11.77 -6.22 -18.21
N GLY A 98 -10.76 -6.64 -17.44
CA GLY A 98 -9.96 -7.81 -17.76
C GLY A 98 -10.79 -9.09 -17.91
N VAL A 99 -11.63 -9.40 -16.92
CA VAL A 99 -12.53 -10.57 -16.96
C VAL A 99 -13.54 -10.47 -18.10
N PHE A 100 -14.10 -9.28 -18.32
CA PHE A 100 -15.06 -9.06 -19.42
C PHE A 100 -14.42 -9.33 -20.79
N VAL A 101 -13.21 -8.82 -21.03
CA VAL A 101 -12.50 -9.02 -22.30
C VAL A 101 -12.10 -10.48 -22.50
N VAL A 102 -11.73 -11.20 -21.44
CA VAL A 102 -11.46 -12.65 -21.52
C VAL A 102 -12.70 -13.44 -21.90
N TRP A 103 -13.86 -13.10 -21.31
CA TRP A 103 -15.14 -13.75 -21.60
C TRP A 103 -15.66 -13.41 -23.00
N PHE A 104 -15.33 -12.23 -23.53
CA PHE A 104 -15.78 -11.79 -24.84
C PHE A 104 -15.25 -12.71 -25.96
N PRO A 105 -16.07 -13.07 -26.97
CA PRO A 105 -15.65 -13.98 -28.03
C PRO A 105 -14.37 -13.51 -28.73
N ALA A 106 -13.38 -14.40 -28.76
CA ALA A 106 -12.15 -14.18 -29.51
C ALA A 106 -12.43 -14.12 -31.02
N ALA A 107 -11.75 -13.22 -31.72
CA ALA A 107 -11.74 -13.22 -33.17
C ALA A 107 -11.09 -14.52 -33.72
N PRO A 108 -11.46 -15.02 -34.91
CA PRO A 108 -10.92 -16.26 -35.46
C PRO A 108 -9.38 -16.30 -35.55
N GLU A 109 -8.74 -15.15 -35.76
CA GLU A 109 -7.29 -14.97 -35.85
C GLU A 109 -6.58 -14.86 -34.48
N TRP A 110 -7.32 -14.75 -33.38
CA TRP A 110 -6.73 -14.65 -32.04
C TRP A 110 -6.33 -16.02 -31.50
N THR A 111 -5.03 -16.26 -31.38
CA THR A 111 -4.47 -17.57 -30.98
C THR A 111 -4.07 -17.67 -29.51
N ASN A 112 -4.04 -16.54 -28.78
CA ASN A 112 -3.48 -16.46 -27.43
C ASN A 112 -4.52 -16.55 -26.29
N GLN A 113 -5.73 -17.04 -26.57
CA GLN A 113 -6.83 -17.04 -25.61
C GLN A 113 -6.47 -17.72 -24.27
N LYS A 114 -5.85 -18.91 -24.31
CA LYS A 114 -5.45 -19.63 -23.09
C LYS A 114 -4.43 -18.86 -22.24
N ALA A 115 -3.48 -18.17 -22.89
CA ALA A 115 -2.50 -17.35 -22.18
C ALA A 115 -3.18 -16.13 -21.54
N PHE A 116 -4.12 -15.52 -22.25
CA PHE A 116 -4.90 -14.38 -21.77
C PHE A 116 -5.78 -14.75 -20.56
N GLU A 117 -6.48 -15.89 -20.65
CA GLU A 117 -7.24 -16.48 -19.53
C GLU A 117 -6.36 -16.74 -18.30
N SER A 118 -5.17 -17.30 -18.51
CA SER A 118 -4.23 -17.59 -17.41
C SER A 118 -3.81 -16.32 -16.67
N VAL A 119 -3.63 -15.21 -17.39
CA VAL A 119 -3.23 -13.92 -16.80
C VAL A 119 -4.38 -13.25 -16.05
N PHE A 120 -5.60 -13.24 -16.62
CA PHE A 120 -6.69 -12.40 -16.13
C PHE A 120 -7.69 -13.11 -15.21
N TYR A 121 -7.88 -14.44 -15.32
CA TYR A 121 -8.79 -15.14 -14.40
C TYR A 121 -8.27 -15.23 -12.96
N ILE A 122 -6.97 -15.06 -12.75
CA ILE A 122 -6.41 -14.99 -11.40
C ILE A 122 -6.52 -13.60 -10.77
N VAL A 123 -6.67 -12.54 -11.58
CA VAL A 123 -6.69 -11.14 -11.14
C VAL A 123 -7.80 -10.84 -10.12
N PRO A 124 -9.06 -11.30 -10.29
CA PRO A 124 -10.11 -11.06 -9.29
C PRO A 124 -9.73 -11.52 -7.88
N ARG A 125 -9.06 -12.67 -7.77
CA ARG A 125 -8.62 -13.21 -6.49
C ARG A 125 -7.53 -12.33 -5.86
N PHE A 126 -6.57 -11.88 -6.66
CA PHE A 126 -5.52 -10.96 -6.17
C PHE A 126 -6.11 -9.62 -5.77
N VAL A 127 -7.08 -9.08 -6.51
CA VAL A 127 -7.72 -7.80 -6.15
C VAL A 127 -8.54 -7.93 -4.87
N VAL A 128 -9.29 -9.00 -4.64
CA VAL A 128 -9.99 -9.26 -3.38
C VAL A 128 -9.02 -9.47 -2.20
N ALA A 129 -7.91 -10.18 -2.43
CA ALA A 129 -6.89 -10.38 -1.40
C ALA A 129 -6.19 -9.05 -1.02
N SER A 130 -5.75 -8.29 -2.03
CA SER A 130 -5.18 -6.95 -1.85
C SER A 130 -6.16 -6.02 -1.16
N LEU A 131 -7.46 -6.11 -1.47
CA LEU A 131 -8.54 -5.36 -0.83
C LEU A 131 -8.57 -5.52 0.70
N VAL A 132 -8.66 -6.77 1.16
CA VAL A 132 -8.77 -7.09 2.59
C VAL A 132 -7.46 -6.74 3.31
N ALA A 133 -6.33 -7.01 2.66
CA ALA A 133 -5.00 -6.69 3.16
C ALA A 133 -4.80 -5.16 3.29
N PHE A 134 -5.14 -4.37 2.27
CA PHE A 134 -5.08 -2.92 2.32
C PHE A 134 -6.02 -2.33 3.37
N TRP A 135 -7.24 -2.86 3.51
CA TRP A 135 -8.18 -2.32 4.50
C TRP A 135 -7.73 -2.55 5.94
N LEU A 136 -7.10 -3.68 6.23
CA LEU A 136 -6.68 -3.98 7.60
C LEU A 136 -5.27 -3.46 7.87
N GLY A 137 -4.33 -3.66 6.95
CA GLY A 137 -2.93 -3.26 7.08
C GLY A 137 -2.70 -1.77 6.86
N GLU A 138 -3.11 -1.23 5.72
CA GLU A 138 -2.76 0.14 5.31
C GLU A 138 -3.50 1.20 6.14
N PHE A 139 -4.78 0.94 6.48
CA PHE A 139 -5.49 1.83 7.40
C PHE A 139 -4.90 1.78 8.81
N THR A 140 -4.42 0.62 9.28
CA THR A 140 -3.71 0.51 10.57
C THR A 140 -2.38 1.27 10.51
N ASN A 141 -1.60 1.11 9.43
CA ASN A 141 -0.35 1.85 9.24
C ASN A 141 -0.59 3.36 9.29
N SER A 142 -1.43 3.88 8.39
CA SER A 142 -1.68 5.32 8.26
C SER A 142 -2.30 5.92 9.53
N TYR A 143 -3.18 5.19 10.22
CA TYR A 143 -3.70 5.59 11.52
C TYR A 143 -2.60 5.73 12.57
N THR A 144 -1.75 4.71 12.72
CA THR A 144 -0.64 4.71 13.68
C THR A 144 0.32 5.86 13.38
N LEU A 145 0.69 6.05 12.11
CA LEU A 145 1.59 7.11 11.67
C LEU A 145 1.03 8.49 12.05
N ALA A 146 -0.23 8.76 11.71
CA ALA A 146 -0.91 10.02 12.04
C ALA A 146 -0.97 10.28 13.55
N LYS A 147 -1.32 9.28 14.36
CA LYS A 147 -1.34 9.41 15.83
C LYS A 147 0.04 9.66 16.42
N MET A 148 1.05 8.94 15.98
CA MET A 148 2.43 9.14 16.44
C MET A 148 2.95 10.54 16.08
N LYS A 149 2.56 11.09 14.93
CA LYS A 149 2.91 12.46 14.53
C LYS A 149 2.35 13.51 15.47
N LEU A 150 1.14 13.32 15.95
CA LEU A 150 0.54 14.18 16.97
C LEU A 150 1.31 14.07 18.29
N TRP A 151 1.59 12.85 18.75
CA TRP A 151 2.30 12.61 20.02
C TRP A 151 3.71 13.19 20.03
N THR A 152 4.45 13.06 18.92
CA THR A 152 5.82 13.58 18.82
C THR A 152 5.89 15.03 18.36
N ASN A 153 4.74 15.71 18.17
CA ASN A 153 4.66 17.06 17.61
C ASN A 153 5.44 17.22 16.29
N GLY A 154 5.44 16.18 15.45
CA GLY A 154 6.16 16.15 14.18
C GLY A 154 7.66 15.80 14.27
N LYS A 155 8.23 15.68 15.47
CA LYS A 155 9.64 15.26 15.64
C LYS A 155 9.80 13.75 15.40
N TRP A 156 11.02 13.31 15.06
CA TRP A 156 11.39 11.89 14.92
C TRP A 156 10.56 11.12 13.87
N LEU A 157 10.70 11.45 12.58
CA LEU A 157 9.98 10.75 11.52
C LEU A 157 10.24 9.22 11.51
N TRP A 158 11.43 8.76 11.88
CA TRP A 158 11.81 7.35 11.83
C TRP A 158 10.99 6.49 12.80
N THR A 159 10.61 7.05 13.96
CA THR A 159 9.76 6.31 14.90
C THR A 159 8.40 6.06 14.28
N ARG A 160 7.93 6.99 13.44
CA ARG A 160 6.64 6.89 12.77
C ARG A 160 6.67 5.92 11.59
N THR A 161 7.65 6.02 10.69
CA THR A 161 7.76 5.12 9.53
C THR A 161 7.93 3.67 10.00
N VAL A 162 8.85 3.43 10.94
CA VAL A 162 9.09 2.09 11.48
C VAL A 162 7.94 1.61 12.38
N GLY A 163 7.43 2.47 13.27
CA GLY A 163 6.35 2.10 14.20
C GLY A 163 5.00 1.83 13.53
N SER A 164 4.64 2.65 12.54
CA SER A 164 3.45 2.40 11.71
C SER A 164 3.61 1.14 10.88
N THR A 165 4.79 0.88 10.34
CA THR A 165 5.09 -0.35 9.61
C THR A 165 5.02 -1.59 10.50
N ILE A 166 5.56 -1.54 11.72
CA ILE A 166 5.45 -2.62 12.70
C ILE A 166 3.98 -2.98 12.95
N THR A 167 3.13 -1.98 13.19
CA THR A 167 1.71 -2.24 13.47
C THR A 167 0.94 -2.66 12.21
N GLY A 168 1.10 -1.94 11.10
CA GLY A 168 0.41 -2.21 9.84
C GLY A 168 0.81 -3.55 9.23
N GLN A 169 2.11 -3.86 9.16
CA GLN A 169 2.58 -5.12 8.57
C GLN A 169 2.25 -6.32 9.43
N PHE A 170 2.14 -6.16 10.74
CA PHE A 170 1.70 -7.24 11.61
C PHE A 170 0.25 -7.62 11.30
N VAL A 171 -0.63 -6.62 11.18
CA VAL A 171 -2.04 -6.84 10.82
C VAL A 171 -2.15 -7.38 9.39
N ASP A 172 -1.47 -6.77 8.42
CA ASP A 172 -1.45 -7.19 7.01
C ASP A 172 -0.99 -8.65 6.86
N THR A 173 0.20 -8.95 7.35
CA THR A 173 0.85 -10.25 7.14
C THR A 173 0.09 -11.36 7.87
N THR A 174 -0.33 -11.11 9.12
CA THR A 174 -1.15 -12.07 9.87
C THR A 174 -2.45 -12.36 9.13
N THR A 175 -3.16 -11.32 8.69
CA THR A 175 -4.44 -11.45 7.98
C THR A 175 -4.28 -12.26 6.70
N VAL A 176 -3.30 -11.89 5.86
CA VAL A 176 -3.07 -12.54 4.56
C VAL A 176 -2.73 -14.02 4.76
N ILE A 177 -1.82 -14.33 5.68
CA ILE A 177 -1.38 -15.72 5.87
C ILE A 177 -2.48 -16.57 6.51
N LEU A 178 -3.24 -16.04 7.48
CA LEU A 178 -4.36 -16.76 8.06
C LEU A 178 -5.44 -17.08 7.01
N ILE A 179 -5.86 -16.08 6.23
CA ILE A 179 -6.87 -16.28 5.17
C ILE A 179 -6.38 -17.27 4.12
N ALA A 180 -5.11 -17.21 3.74
CA ALA A 180 -4.56 -18.06 2.69
C ALA A 180 -4.35 -19.52 3.11
N PHE A 181 -3.99 -19.78 4.38
CA PHE A 181 -3.44 -21.06 4.82
C PHE A 181 -4.19 -21.76 5.96
N ILE A 182 -5.16 -21.11 6.64
CA ILE A 182 -6.01 -21.80 7.63
C ILE A 182 -6.68 -23.02 6.96
N GLY A 183 -6.58 -24.19 7.61
CA GLY A 183 -7.12 -25.46 7.11
C GLY A 183 -6.35 -26.08 5.95
N ARG A 184 -5.26 -25.45 5.47
CA ARG A 184 -4.43 -25.94 4.36
C ARG A 184 -2.98 -26.21 4.75
N ALA A 185 -2.48 -25.53 5.79
CA ALA A 185 -1.15 -25.75 6.34
C ALA A 185 -1.22 -25.97 7.86
N SER A 186 -0.18 -26.58 8.41
CA SER A 186 -0.06 -26.73 9.87
C SER A 186 0.04 -25.36 10.55
N TRP A 187 -0.44 -25.24 11.79
CA TRP A 187 -0.31 -24.01 12.58
C TRP A 187 1.15 -23.59 12.78
N SER A 188 2.08 -24.55 12.84
CA SER A 188 3.52 -24.30 12.88
C SER A 188 4.00 -23.59 11.60
N THR A 189 3.58 -24.08 10.43
CA THR A 189 3.89 -23.46 9.14
C THR A 189 3.31 -22.06 9.02
N ILE A 190 2.04 -21.88 9.40
CA ILE A 190 1.36 -20.57 9.41
C ILE A 190 2.14 -19.57 10.28
N GLY A 191 2.47 -19.96 11.51
CA GLY A 191 3.24 -19.11 12.43
C GLY A 191 4.62 -18.74 11.88
N SER A 192 5.31 -19.70 11.26
CA SER A 192 6.61 -19.46 10.62
C SER A 192 6.52 -18.46 9.46
N LEU A 193 5.52 -18.61 8.59
CA LEU A 193 5.28 -17.71 7.46
C LEU A 193 4.96 -16.29 7.92
N ILE A 194 4.13 -16.14 8.95
CA ILE A 194 3.83 -14.84 9.55
C ILE A 194 5.11 -14.22 10.09
N PHE A 195 5.86 -14.94 10.91
CA PHE A 195 7.06 -14.42 11.58
C PHE A 195 8.10 -13.93 10.57
N TRP A 196 8.49 -14.77 9.61
CA TRP A 196 9.53 -14.42 8.64
C TRP A 196 9.06 -13.35 7.65
N GLY A 197 7.82 -13.46 7.16
CA GLY A 197 7.25 -12.47 6.25
C GLY A 197 7.15 -11.09 6.89
N TYR A 198 6.71 -11.05 8.15
CA TYR A 198 6.60 -9.81 8.93
C TYR A 198 7.96 -9.14 9.14
N TRP A 199 8.94 -9.88 9.67
CA TRP A 199 10.25 -9.31 9.96
C TRP A 199 11.00 -8.85 8.73
N PHE A 200 10.89 -9.58 7.61
CA PHE A 200 11.48 -9.16 6.35
C PHE A 200 10.97 -7.77 5.93
N LYS A 201 9.66 -7.53 6.02
CA LYS A 201 9.06 -6.24 5.65
C LYS A 201 9.46 -5.12 6.61
N VAL A 202 9.52 -5.40 7.92
CA VAL A 202 9.98 -4.42 8.92
C VAL A 202 11.45 -4.03 8.66
N ILE A 203 12.32 -5.00 8.40
CA ILE A 203 13.74 -4.74 8.08
C ILE A 203 13.85 -3.90 6.80
N TYR A 204 13.07 -4.24 5.77
CA TYR A 204 13.04 -3.46 4.54
C TYR A 204 12.72 -1.98 4.83
N GLU A 205 11.68 -1.71 5.63
CA GLU A 205 11.30 -0.34 5.96
C GLU A 205 12.38 0.41 6.73
N VAL A 206 13.05 -0.26 7.68
CA VAL A 206 14.17 0.35 8.41
C VAL A 206 15.29 0.75 7.43
N VAL A 207 15.58 -0.09 6.44
CA VAL A 207 16.58 0.21 5.40
C VAL A 207 16.12 1.31 4.45
N ALA A 208 14.82 1.37 4.13
CA ALA A 208 14.24 2.38 3.25
C ALA A 208 14.00 3.73 3.92
N THR A 209 13.89 3.77 5.25
CA THR A 209 13.58 4.97 6.05
C THR A 209 14.46 6.19 5.71
N PRO A 210 15.78 6.08 5.47
CA PRO A 210 16.60 7.23 5.05
C PRO A 210 16.13 7.86 3.72
N ILE A 211 15.70 7.03 2.77
CA ILE A 211 15.15 7.48 1.48
C ILE A 211 13.79 8.13 1.71
N THR A 212 12.92 7.51 2.53
CA THR A 212 11.61 8.08 2.92
C THR A 212 11.79 9.46 3.55
N TYR A 213 12.77 9.62 4.44
CA TYR A 213 13.14 10.91 5.03
C TYR A 213 13.50 11.96 3.98
N TRP A 214 14.34 11.58 3.03
CA TRP A 214 14.77 12.50 1.98
C TRP A 214 13.58 12.95 1.13
N ILE A 215 12.72 12.01 0.70
CA ILE A 215 11.54 12.34 -0.12
C ILE A 215 10.56 13.22 0.66
N VAL A 216 10.17 12.82 1.88
CA VAL A 216 9.22 13.56 2.73
C VAL A 216 9.71 14.99 2.98
N ASN A 217 10.97 15.17 3.37
CA ASN A 217 11.49 16.49 3.69
C ASN A 217 11.57 17.40 2.46
N ASN A 218 11.91 16.85 1.29
CA ASN A 218 11.90 17.61 0.04
C ASN A 218 10.47 18.00 -0.37
N LEU A 219 9.50 17.08 -0.25
CA LEU A 219 8.09 17.37 -0.55
C LEU A 219 7.52 18.44 0.39
N LYS A 220 7.72 18.32 1.71
CA LYS A 220 7.27 19.35 2.67
C LYS A 220 7.87 20.72 2.37
N ARG A 221 9.13 20.79 1.94
CA ARG A 221 9.78 22.05 1.53
C ARG A 221 9.23 22.59 0.22
N ALA A 222 9.01 21.72 -0.77
CA ALA A 222 8.57 22.09 -2.11
C ALA A 222 7.08 22.45 -2.18
N GLU A 223 6.26 21.89 -1.29
CA GLU A 223 4.86 22.25 -1.08
C GLU A 223 4.72 23.40 -0.07
N GLY A 224 5.71 23.59 0.82
CA GLY A 224 5.68 24.59 1.87
C GLY A 224 4.67 24.28 2.98
N ILE A 225 4.35 22.99 3.20
CA ILE A 225 3.32 22.54 4.15
C ILE A 225 3.81 21.41 5.06
N ASP A 226 3.15 21.26 6.21
CA ASP A 226 3.23 20.09 7.07
C ASP A 226 1.87 19.86 7.75
N VAL A 227 1.11 18.85 7.31
CA VAL A 227 -0.27 18.61 7.75
C VAL A 227 -0.29 17.76 9.03
N TYR A 228 -1.08 18.17 10.02
CA TYR A 228 -1.29 17.45 11.28
C TYR A 228 -2.76 17.03 11.42
N ASP A 229 -3.00 15.75 11.70
CA ASP A 229 -4.32 15.13 11.84
C ASP A 229 -5.03 15.43 13.17
N ARG A 230 -5.12 16.72 13.56
CA ARG A 230 -5.85 17.14 14.75
C ARG A 230 -7.35 17.20 14.46
N GLY A 231 -8.14 16.41 15.19
CA GLY A 231 -9.59 16.36 15.02
C GLY A 231 -10.06 15.59 13.77
N THR A 232 -9.16 14.83 13.13
CA THR A 232 -9.48 14.02 11.96
C THR A 232 -10.37 12.84 12.32
N ASP A 233 -11.39 12.58 11.50
CA ASP A 233 -12.15 11.33 11.54
C ASP A 233 -11.33 10.20 10.89
N PHE A 234 -10.85 9.29 11.74
CA PHE A 234 -10.06 8.13 11.35
C PHE A 234 -10.89 6.96 10.82
N ASN A 235 -12.21 7.12 10.66
CA ASN A 235 -13.04 6.13 10.00
C ASN A 235 -12.59 5.97 8.52
N PRO A 236 -12.16 4.77 8.10
CA PRO A 236 -11.73 4.50 6.72
C PRO A 236 -12.80 4.77 5.67
N PHE A 237 -14.08 4.69 6.07
CA PHE A 237 -15.26 4.85 5.22
C PHE A 237 -15.92 6.22 5.36
N ALA A 238 -15.39 7.10 6.22
CA ALA A 238 -15.91 8.46 6.29
C ALA A 238 -15.63 9.18 4.96
N TRP A 239 -16.71 9.58 4.29
CA TRP A 239 -16.64 10.45 3.12
C TRP A 239 -16.05 11.79 3.55
N MET A 240 -15.19 12.39 2.72
CA MET A 240 -14.51 13.69 2.88
C MET A 240 -15.38 14.77 3.56
N ARG A 241 -15.57 14.68 4.87
CA ARG A 241 -16.29 15.62 5.75
C ARG A 241 -15.31 16.39 6.63
N ASP A 242 -14.06 16.50 6.20
CA ASP A 242 -13.14 17.48 6.78
C ASP A 242 -13.38 18.88 6.19
N THR A 243 -14.38 19.03 5.30
CA THR A 243 -14.99 20.30 4.90
C THR A 243 -16.41 20.37 5.44
N VAL A 244 -16.57 20.82 6.69
CA VAL A 244 -17.83 21.45 7.08
C VAL A 244 -17.60 22.96 7.03
N ALA A 245 -18.52 23.61 6.34
CA ALA A 245 -18.58 25.01 6.03
C ALA A 245 -18.35 25.93 7.24
N LEU A 246 -17.94 27.16 6.90
CA LEU A 246 -18.03 28.36 7.73
C LEU A 246 -19.31 28.41 8.55
#